data_AF-A0A136KY88-F1
#
_entry.id   AF-A0A136KY88-F1
#
_cell.length_a   1.000
_cell.length_b   1.000
_cell.length_c   1.000
_cell.angle_alpha   90.00
_cell.angle_beta   90.00
_cell.angle_gamma   90.00
#
_symmetry.space_group_name_H-M   'P 1'
#
loop_
_entity.id
_entity.type
_entity.pdbx_description
1 polymer ?
#
loop_
_entity_poly.entity_id
_entity_poly.type
_entity_poly.pdbx_seq_one_letter_code
_entity_poly.pdbx_strand_id
1 'polypeptide(L)'
;MLRSWMITLLALFAGASALAQTWSVHYDEGLTAARAGDWAAAREAFKSAVAFRTEDISGPTLLPGPVTERRRWRNGAPYSPNFLAAYCAYRAGASAAEPAERRRLFQEASAEWEALLSKGQLSYETFYFLNAVYGALGDTEKRLSVENRLTQATGKINWKVDTEVVAPEELARVSQLSGQETTAGTTIPVGTGATGGQPPTTGTPPLSPIGTRVPALANKFALIIGNSQSRLVGGAVPFASDDAQIIRESLVMDAGYLEENIDLVINATADQIRASARALAERITPDATVFLYFAGAGANIEAATTLQGSRPRSVPTPER
;
A
#
# COMPACT_ATOMS: atom_id res chain seq x y z
N MET A 1 19.55 40.49 -44.15
CA MET A 1 18.45 39.57 -43.74
C MET A 1 18.90 38.42 -42.82
N LEU A 2 20.11 38.47 -42.20
CA LEU A 2 20.63 37.40 -41.32
C LEU A 2 20.24 37.50 -39.82
N ARG A 3 19.56 38.58 -39.40
CA ARG A 3 19.37 38.90 -37.97
C ARG A 3 18.02 38.48 -37.36
N SER A 4 16.98 38.23 -38.16
CA SER A 4 15.67 37.85 -37.61
C SER A 4 15.60 36.42 -37.10
N TRP A 5 16.32 35.49 -37.70
CA TRP A 5 16.23 34.05 -37.39
C TRP A 5 16.96 33.70 -36.10
N MET A 6 18.06 34.39 -35.79
CA MET A 6 18.73 34.24 -34.49
C MET A 6 17.88 34.77 -33.34
N ILE A 7 17.05 35.81 -33.54
CA ILE A 7 16.17 36.35 -32.49
C ILE A 7 14.98 35.41 -32.25
N THR A 8 14.42 34.80 -33.30
CA THR A 8 13.36 33.79 -33.15
C THR A 8 13.87 32.52 -32.46
N LEU A 9 15.12 32.10 -32.73
CA LEU A 9 15.75 30.96 -32.06
C LEU A 9 16.04 31.27 -30.58
N LEU A 10 16.53 32.48 -30.26
CA LEU A 10 16.80 32.87 -28.87
C LEU A 10 15.51 32.96 -28.03
N ALA A 11 14.40 33.45 -28.61
CA ALA A 11 13.10 33.52 -27.94
C ALA A 11 12.49 32.12 -27.70
N LEU A 12 12.68 31.17 -28.62
CA LEU A 12 12.29 29.77 -28.44
C LEU A 12 13.10 29.07 -27.33
N PHE A 13 14.38 29.39 -27.17
CA PHE A 13 15.22 28.86 -26.08
C PHE A 13 14.92 29.50 -24.71
N ALA A 14 14.49 30.77 -24.68
CA ALA A 14 14.07 31.44 -23.43
C ALA A 14 12.70 30.97 -22.92
N GLY A 15 11.75 30.68 -23.82
CA GLY A 15 10.44 30.12 -23.44
C GLY A 15 10.53 28.69 -22.90
N ALA A 16 11.40 27.86 -23.49
CA ALA A 16 11.63 26.49 -23.03
C ALA A 16 12.28 26.41 -21.64
N SER A 17 13.14 27.38 -21.29
CA SER A 17 13.81 27.41 -19.99
C SER A 17 12.92 27.95 -18.87
N ALA A 18 11.99 28.87 -19.16
CA ALA A 18 11.00 29.35 -18.19
C ALA A 18 9.99 28.26 -17.79
N LEU A 19 9.44 27.52 -18.75
CA LEU A 19 8.55 26.37 -18.50
C LEU A 19 9.30 25.20 -17.83
N ALA A 20 10.60 25.06 -18.08
CA ALA A 20 11.43 24.02 -17.48
C ALA A 20 11.71 24.19 -15.98
N GLN A 21 11.23 25.26 -15.32
CA GLN A 21 11.34 25.41 -13.87
C GLN A 21 9.99 25.55 -13.15
N THR A 22 8.91 25.92 -13.84
CA THR A 22 7.58 26.06 -13.22
C THR A 22 7.06 24.75 -12.63
N TRP A 23 7.30 23.62 -13.32
CA TRP A 23 6.94 22.30 -12.80
C TRP A 23 7.66 21.98 -11.47
N SER A 24 8.90 22.45 -11.30
CA SER A 24 9.67 22.19 -10.07
C SER A 24 9.20 23.03 -8.89
N VAL A 25 8.75 24.27 -9.15
CA VAL A 25 8.15 25.14 -8.12
C VAL A 25 6.88 24.51 -7.58
N HIS A 26 5.95 24.12 -8.45
CA HIS A 26 4.71 23.44 -8.03
C HIS A 26 4.97 22.10 -7.35
N TYR A 27 6.02 21.39 -7.74
CA TYR A 27 6.42 20.17 -7.07
C TYR A 27 6.89 20.45 -5.63
N ASP A 28 7.74 21.46 -5.44
CA ASP A 28 8.25 21.85 -4.11
C ASP A 28 7.15 22.44 -3.22
N GLU A 29 6.17 23.14 -3.80
CA GLU A 29 4.93 23.55 -3.14
C GLU A 29 4.13 22.33 -2.66
N GLY A 30 3.97 21.32 -3.52
CA GLY A 30 3.29 20.06 -3.18
C GLY A 30 3.99 19.31 -2.04
N LEU A 31 5.32 19.21 -2.09
CA LEU A 31 6.11 18.61 -1.00
C LEU A 31 5.94 19.40 0.30
N THR A 32 5.96 20.73 0.24
CA THR A 32 5.82 21.60 1.41
C THR A 32 4.44 21.43 2.07
N ALA A 33 3.37 21.46 1.28
CA ALA A 33 2.01 21.22 1.76
C ALA A 33 1.84 19.81 2.33
N ALA A 34 2.40 18.79 1.66
CA ALA A 34 2.34 17.41 2.12
C ALA A 34 3.08 17.20 3.46
N ARG A 35 4.27 17.82 3.64
CA ARG A 35 4.98 17.81 4.94
C ARG A 35 4.19 18.50 6.05
N ALA A 36 3.37 19.50 5.70
CA ALA A 36 2.46 20.17 6.64
C ALA A 36 1.17 19.37 6.91
N GLY A 37 0.94 18.25 6.20
CA GLY A 37 -0.29 17.46 6.30
C GLY A 37 -1.50 18.03 5.55
N ASP A 38 -1.31 19.07 4.75
CA ASP A 38 -2.37 19.63 3.89
C ASP A 38 -2.44 18.86 2.57
N TRP A 39 -3.13 17.72 2.62
CA TRP A 39 -3.21 16.78 1.50
C TRP A 39 -4.00 17.34 0.31
N ALA A 40 -4.95 18.26 0.55
CA ALA A 40 -5.73 18.88 -0.52
C ALA A 40 -4.86 19.88 -1.30
N ALA A 41 -4.18 20.78 -0.60
CA ALA A 41 -3.26 21.73 -1.24
C ALA A 41 -2.08 21.02 -1.92
N ALA A 42 -1.54 19.97 -1.29
CA ALA A 42 -0.49 19.16 -1.88
C ALA A 42 -0.91 18.50 -3.20
N ARG A 43 -2.11 17.91 -3.24
CA ARG A 43 -2.66 17.29 -4.45
C ARG A 43 -2.81 18.30 -5.59
N GLU A 44 -3.35 19.48 -5.33
CA GLU A 44 -3.52 20.54 -6.34
C GLU A 44 -2.17 21.03 -6.87
N ALA A 45 -1.16 21.19 -6.00
CA ALA A 45 0.17 21.57 -6.41
C ALA A 45 0.85 20.48 -7.27
N PHE A 46 0.72 19.20 -6.91
CA PHE A 46 1.24 18.11 -7.76
C PHE A 46 0.51 18.03 -9.10
N LYS A 47 -0.82 18.20 -9.14
CA LYS A 47 -1.57 18.28 -10.41
C LYS A 47 -1.13 19.48 -11.27
N SER A 48 -0.82 20.61 -10.64
CA SER A 48 -0.24 21.76 -11.32
C SER A 48 1.14 21.43 -11.91
N ALA A 49 1.98 20.70 -11.18
CA ALA A 49 3.26 20.21 -11.71
C ALA A 49 3.06 19.27 -12.92
N VAL A 50 2.08 18.36 -12.87
CA VAL A 50 1.71 17.46 -14.00
C VAL A 50 1.31 18.26 -15.24
N ALA A 51 0.59 19.38 -15.08
CA ALA A 51 0.18 20.22 -16.21
C ALA A 51 1.36 20.81 -17.00
N PHE A 52 2.49 21.07 -16.34
CA PHE A 52 3.72 21.55 -17.00
C PHE A 52 4.62 20.40 -17.45
N ARG A 53 4.63 19.28 -16.73
CA ARG A 53 5.43 18.09 -17.06
C ARG A 53 4.64 16.83 -16.74
N THR A 54 4.01 16.27 -17.76
CA THR A 54 2.98 15.24 -17.63
C THR A 54 3.50 13.86 -17.21
N GLU A 55 4.75 13.54 -17.55
CA GLU A 55 5.31 12.20 -17.34
C GLU A 55 6.17 12.12 -16.08
N ASP A 56 5.92 11.07 -15.30
CA ASP A 56 6.80 10.64 -14.21
C ASP A 56 8.12 10.10 -14.77
N ILE A 57 9.21 10.27 -14.01
CA ILE A 57 10.56 9.86 -14.37
C ILE A 57 11.20 9.16 -13.18
N SER A 58 11.46 7.86 -13.35
CA SER A 58 12.12 7.03 -12.34
C SER A 58 13.61 7.35 -12.12
N GLY A 59 14.25 8.02 -13.08
CA GLY A 59 15.66 8.38 -13.04
C GLY A 59 15.91 9.83 -12.60
N PRO A 60 17.19 10.23 -12.44
CA PRO A 60 17.53 11.59 -12.09
C PRO A 60 17.09 12.58 -13.18
N THR A 61 16.37 13.63 -12.79
CA THR A 61 16.10 14.74 -13.70
C THR A 61 17.35 15.63 -13.82
N LEU A 62 17.85 15.80 -15.03
CA LEU A 62 18.94 16.72 -15.34
C LEU A 62 18.39 18.13 -15.56
N LEU A 63 18.94 19.11 -14.85
CA LEU A 63 18.60 20.51 -15.06
C LEU A 63 19.44 21.09 -16.22
N PRO A 64 18.90 22.08 -16.96
CA PRO A 64 19.68 22.80 -17.97
C PRO A 64 20.96 23.39 -17.37
N GLY A 65 22.11 23.13 -18.00
CA GLY A 65 23.41 23.61 -17.54
C GLY A 65 24.56 23.11 -18.43
N PRO A 66 25.78 23.63 -18.22
CA PRO A 66 26.97 23.18 -18.95
C PRO A 66 27.21 21.68 -18.75
N VAL A 67 27.68 20.97 -19.78
CA VAL A 67 27.96 19.51 -19.69
C VAL A 67 29.02 19.19 -18.63
N THR A 68 29.88 20.18 -18.30
CA THR A 68 30.89 20.12 -17.24
C THR A 68 30.31 20.23 -15.83
N GLU A 69 29.08 20.75 -15.68
CA GLU A 69 28.37 20.94 -14.41
C GLU A 69 26.94 20.39 -14.52
N ARG A 70 26.81 19.07 -14.64
CA ARG A 70 25.50 18.40 -14.68
C ARG A 70 24.77 18.55 -13.34
N ARG A 71 23.97 19.60 -13.20
CA ARG A 71 23.09 19.82 -12.05
C ARG A 71 21.93 18.81 -12.10
N ARG A 72 21.74 18.07 -11.01
CA ARG A 72 20.63 17.14 -10.84
C ARG A 72 19.55 17.81 -10.00
N TRP A 73 18.31 17.75 -10.47
CA TRP A 73 17.17 18.19 -9.69
C TRP A 73 17.02 17.28 -8.46
N ARG A 74 16.82 17.89 -7.28
CA ARG A 74 16.69 17.22 -5.97
C ARG A 74 17.67 16.05 -5.77
N ASN A 75 18.96 16.30 -6.01
CA ASN A 75 20.05 15.32 -5.88
C ASN A 75 19.86 14.02 -6.68
N GLY A 76 19.03 14.05 -7.73
CA GLY A 76 18.71 12.89 -8.55
C GLY A 76 17.54 12.05 -8.04
N ALA A 77 16.70 12.60 -7.15
CA ALA A 77 15.42 12.00 -6.79
C ALA A 77 14.56 11.75 -8.04
N PRO A 78 13.74 10.68 -8.04
CA PRO A 78 12.70 10.50 -9.05
C PRO A 78 11.76 11.70 -9.10
N TYR A 79 11.20 11.96 -10.28
CA TYR A 79 10.13 12.93 -10.47
C TYR A 79 8.81 12.16 -10.62
N SER A 80 7.98 12.11 -9.59
CA SER A 80 6.74 11.31 -9.65
C SER A 80 5.50 12.09 -9.18
N PRO A 81 5.16 13.22 -9.84
CA PRO A 81 4.02 14.04 -9.44
C PRO A 81 2.68 13.31 -9.59
N ASN A 82 2.53 12.40 -10.56
CA ASN A 82 1.29 11.64 -10.71
C ASN A 82 1.13 10.64 -9.56
N PHE A 83 2.21 9.94 -9.19
CA PHE A 83 2.22 9.08 -8.01
C PHE A 83 1.90 9.85 -6.72
N LEU A 84 2.51 11.01 -6.51
CA LEU A 84 2.31 11.82 -5.31
C LEU A 84 0.91 12.45 -5.25
N ALA A 85 0.35 12.87 -6.39
CA ALA A 85 -1.03 13.34 -6.45
C ALA A 85 -2.02 12.25 -6.01
N ALA A 86 -1.83 11.01 -6.46
CA ALA A 86 -2.65 9.87 -6.08
C ALA A 86 -2.49 9.53 -4.59
N TYR A 87 -1.26 9.57 -4.08
CA TYR A 87 -0.99 9.40 -2.65
C TYR A 87 -1.66 10.48 -1.80
N CYS A 88 -1.67 11.74 -2.23
CA CYS A 88 -2.40 12.79 -1.54
C CYS A 88 -3.92 12.55 -1.52
N ALA A 89 -4.51 12.03 -2.61
CA ALA A 89 -5.93 11.63 -2.60
C ALA A 89 -6.21 10.50 -1.62
N TYR A 90 -5.32 9.50 -1.55
CA TYR A 90 -5.42 8.44 -0.56
C TYR A 90 -5.37 8.97 0.87
N ARG A 91 -4.41 9.85 1.20
CA ARG A 91 -4.29 10.47 2.53
C ARG A 91 -5.49 11.36 2.88
N ALA A 92 -6.01 12.11 1.90
CA ALA A 92 -7.23 12.89 2.05
C ALA A 92 -8.45 11.98 2.30
N GLY A 93 -8.57 10.87 1.55
CA GLY A 93 -9.62 9.88 1.74
C GLY A 93 -9.57 9.21 3.11
N ALA A 94 -8.39 8.82 3.58
CA ALA A 94 -8.18 8.27 4.91
C ALA A 94 -8.58 9.24 6.03
N SER A 95 -8.44 10.55 5.80
CA SER A 95 -8.80 11.61 6.74
C SER A 95 -10.24 12.11 6.59
N ALA A 96 -10.97 11.68 5.55
CA ALA A 96 -12.30 12.18 5.24
C ALA A 96 -13.35 11.65 6.24
N ALA A 97 -14.09 12.56 6.87
CA ALA A 97 -15.17 12.22 7.80
C ALA A 97 -16.37 11.59 7.07
N GLU A 98 -16.72 12.12 5.91
CA GLU A 98 -17.89 11.69 5.13
C GLU A 98 -17.60 10.41 4.33
N PRO A 99 -18.39 9.33 4.48
CA PRO A 99 -18.16 8.07 3.77
C PRO A 99 -18.21 8.19 2.24
N ALA A 100 -19.09 9.05 1.71
CA ALA A 100 -19.21 9.27 0.27
C ALA A 100 -17.96 9.96 -0.30
N GLU A 101 -17.45 10.95 0.43
CA GLU A 101 -16.24 11.69 0.06
C GLU A 101 -14.98 10.80 0.16
N ARG A 102 -14.89 10.00 1.23
CA ARG A 102 -13.86 8.97 1.39
C ARG A 102 -13.83 8.03 0.19
N ARG A 103 -14.99 7.48 -0.19
CA ARG A 103 -15.12 6.57 -1.34
C ARG A 103 -14.70 7.26 -2.65
N ARG A 104 -15.13 8.51 -2.88
CA ARG A 104 -14.74 9.29 -4.06
C ARG A 104 -13.22 9.46 -4.14
N LEU A 105 -12.58 9.86 -3.06
CA LEU A 105 -11.13 10.09 -3.01
C LEU A 105 -10.33 8.80 -3.22
N PHE A 106 -10.79 7.68 -2.68
CA PHE A 106 -10.19 6.36 -2.94
C PHE A 106 -10.38 5.89 -4.39
N GLN A 107 -11.53 6.17 -5.00
CA GLN A 107 -11.74 5.90 -6.42
C GLN A 107 -10.80 6.73 -7.31
N GLU A 108 -10.56 8.00 -6.95
CA GLU A 108 -9.59 8.84 -7.66
C GLU A 108 -8.15 8.31 -7.50
N ALA A 109 -7.74 8.00 -6.27
CA ALA A 109 -6.40 7.48 -5.99
C ALA A 109 -6.13 6.17 -6.76
N SER A 110 -7.10 5.24 -6.74
CA SER A 110 -6.97 3.98 -7.48
C SER A 110 -6.92 4.19 -8.99
N ALA A 111 -7.77 5.05 -9.56
CA ALA A 111 -7.74 5.32 -11.00
C ALA A 111 -6.41 5.92 -11.46
N GLU A 112 -5.83 6.83 -10.67
CA GLU A 112 -4.54 7.45 -10.98
C GLU A 112 -3.38 6.45 -10.91
N TRP A 113 -3.34 5.59 -9.89
CA TRP A 113 -2.32 4.52 -9.80
C TRP A 113 -2.51 3.43 -10.86
N GLU A 114 -3.75 3.04 -11.19
CA GLU A 114 -4.04 2.14 -12.32
C GLU A 114 -3.48 2.71 -13.64
N ALA A 115 -3.56 4.03 -13.84
CA ALA A 115 -3.01 4.69 -15.01
C ALA A 115 -1.47 4.59 -15.06
N LEU A 116 -0.77 4.72 -13.92
CA LEU A 116 0.69 4.52 -13.86
C LEU A 116 1.08 3.09 -14.23
N LEU A 117 0.38 2.11 -13.67
CA LEU A 117 0.64 0.71 -14.01
C LEU A 117 0.40 0.46 -15.51
N SER A 118 -0.64 1.06 -16.09
CA SER A 118 -0.96 0.95 -17.52
C SER A 118 0.12 1.58 -18.42
N LYS A 119 0.85 2.58 -17.94
CA LYS A 119 2.03 3.16 -18.58
C LYS A 119 3.31 2.31 -18.42
N GLY A 120 3.24 1.18 -17.71
CA GLY A 120 4.40 0.34 -17.42
C GLY A 120 5.30 0.90 -16.32
N GLN A 121 4.82 1.88 -15.55
CA GLN A 121 5.52 2.47 -14.41
C GLN A 121 5.33 1.58 -13.16
N LEU A 122 5.90 0.38 -13.21
CA LEU A 122 5.68 -0.66 -12.21
C LEU A 122 6.58 -0.42 -10.99
N SER A 123 6.00 0.08 -9.89
CA SER A 123 6.67 0.31 -8.60
C SER A 123 5.98 -0.46 -7.47
N TYR A 124 6.73 -0.91 -6.46
CA TYR A 124 6.17 -1.63 -5.31
C TYR A 124 5.20 -0.76 -4.50
N GLU A 125 5.47 0.54 -4.41
CA GLU A 125 4.62 1.52 -3.75
C GLU A 125 3.23 1.57 -4.42
N THR A 126 3.20 1.62 -5.76
CA THR A 126 1.95 1.67 -6.52
C THR A 126 1.11 0.42 -6.27
N PHE A 127 1.72 -0.77 -6.28
CA PHE A 127 1.02 -2.03 -5.97
C PHE A 127 0.52 -2.08 -4.52
N TYR A 128 1.34 -1.66 -3.56
CA TYR A 128 0.98 -1.62 -2.15
C TYR A 128 -0.23 -0.73 -1.90
N PHE A 129 -0.20 0.52 -2.39
CA PHE A 129 -1.26 1.47 -2.15
C PHE A 129 -2.56 1.14 -2.89
N LEU A 130 -2.47 0.54 -4.09
CA LEU A 130 -3.66 0.01 -4.77
C LEU A 130 -4.33 -1.09 -3.97
N ASN A 131 -3.56 -2.02 -3.39
CA ASN A 131 -4.11 -3.07 -2.52
C ASN A 131 -4.81 -2.45 -1.30
N ALA A 132 -4.17 -1.48 -0.63
CA ALA A 132 -4.75 -0.77 0.50
C ALA A 132 -6.07 -0.04 0.14
N VAL A 133 -6.11 0.64 -1.00
CA VAL A 133 -7.33 1.33 -1.47
C VAL A 133 -8.45 0.36 -1.81
N TYR A 134 -8.18 -0.75 -2.50
CA TYR A 134 -9.22 -1.73 -2.81
C TYR A 134 -9.70 -2.46 -1.56
N GLY A 135 -8.83 -2.70 -0.58
CA GLY A 135 -9.25 -3.17 0.75
C GLY A 135 -10.23 -2.19 1.40
N ALA A 136 -9.92 -0.89 1.39
CA ALA A 136 -10.80 0.13 1.95
C ALA A 136 -12.11 0.33 1.17
N LEU A 137 -12.12 0.05 -0.14
CA LEU A 137 -13.32 0.10 -0.99
C LEU A 137 -14.17 -1.17 -0.95
N GLY A 138 -13.61 -2.28 -0.43
CA GLY A 138 -14.24 -3.61 -0.49
C GLY A 138 -14.22 -4.23 -1.89
N ASP A 139 -13.28 -3.86 -2.75
CA ASP A 139 -13.18 -4.34 -4.14
C ASP A 139 -12.22 -5.53 -4.26
N THR A 140 -12.70 -6.71 -3.87
CA THR A 140 -11.88 -7.94 -3.83
C THR A 140 -11.44 -8.41 -5.22
N GLU A 141 -12.23 -8.19 -6.27
CA GLU A 141 -11.84 -8.54 -7.64
C GLU A 141 -10.62 -7.73 -8.07
N LYS A 142 -10.66 -6.41 -7.85
CA LYS A 142 -9.51 -5.55 -8.18
C LYS A 142 -8.29 -5.83 -7.31
N ARG A 143 -8.48 -6.15 -6.02
CA ARG A 143 -7.37 -6.57 -5.15
C ARG A 143 -6.66 -7.83 -5.68
N LEU A 144 -7.42 -8.88 -6.01
CA LEU A 144 -6.86 -10.10 -6.62
C LEU A 144 -6.19 -9.81 -7.96
N SER A 145 -6.76 -8.93 -8.78
CA SER A 145 -6.17 -8.50 -10.04
C SER A 145 -4.80 -7.82 -9.83
N VAL A 146 -4.68 -6.94 -8.83
CA VAL A 146 -3.43 -6.28 -8.46
C VAL A 146 -2.40 -7.27 -7.92
N GLU A 147 -2.79 -8.21 -7.08
CA GLU A 147 -1.89 -9.26 -6.56
C GLU A 147 -1.38 -10.19 -7.66
N ASN A 148 -2.27 -10.62 -8.56
CA ASN A 148 -1.90 -11.40 -9.74
C ASN A 148 -0.94 -10.61 -10.64
N ARG A 149 -1.21 -9.32 -10.85
CA ARG A 149 -0.35 -8.44 -11.65
C ARG A 149 1.01 -8.22 -10.98
N LEU A 150 1.05 -8.07 -9.67
CA LEU A 150 2.29 -7.98 -8.90
C LEU A 150 3.12 -9.26 -9.08
N THR A 151 2.49 -10.43 -8.91
CA THR A 151 3.13 -11.75 -9.10
C THR A 151 3.71 -11.93 -10.50
N GLN A 152 2.98 -11.48 -11.53
CA GLN A 152 3.43 -11.52 -12.93
C GLN A 152 4.52 -10.48 -13.25
N ALA A 153 4.54 -9.38 -12.50
CA ALA A 153 5.53 -8.31 -12.61
C ALA A 153 6.78 -8.55 -11.77
N THR A 154 6.77 -9.54 -10.86
CA THR A 154 7.92 -9.90 -10.02
C THR A 154 9.17 -10.10 -10.89
N GLY A 155 10.27 -9.42 -10.53
CA GLY A 155 11.51 -9.39 -11.32
C GLY A 155 11.55 -8.37 -12.46
N LYS A 156 10.44 -7.69 -12.77
CA LYS A 156 10.35 -6.60 -13.75
C LYS A 156 10.07 -5.23 -13.11
N ILE A 157 9.80 -5.21 -11.80
CA ILE A 157 9.56 -3.99 -11.02
C ILE A 157 10.90 -3.29 -10.81
N ASN A 158 11.12 -2.21 -11.56
CA ASN A 158 12.32 -1.39 -11.48
C ASN A 158 12.03 0.12 -11.42
N TRP A 159 10.75 0.50 -11.49
CA TRP A 159 10.34 1.90 -11.48
C TRP A 159 10.46 2.43 -10.06
N LYS A 160 11.15 3.56 -9.92
CA LYS A 160 11.30 4.29 -8.66
C LYS A 160 10.36 5.47 -8.64
N VAL A 161 9.71 5.68 -7.51
CA VAL A 161 8.90 6.86 -7.23
C VAL A 161 9.55 7.69 -6.14
N ASP A 162 9.18 8.96 -6.06
CA ASP A 162 9.56 9.82 -4.95
C ASP A 162 8.70 9.46 -3.72
N THR A 163 9.38 9.11 -2.64
CA THR A 163 8.77 8.66 -1.40
C THR A 163 8.94 9.66 -0.26
N GLU A 164 9.42 10.88 -0.52
CA GLU A 164 9.78 11.83 0.56
C GLU A 164 8.64 12.10 1.54
N VAL A 165 7.40 12.14 1.05
CA VAL A 165 6.21 12.46 1.86
C VAL A 165 5.38 11.21 2.21
N VAL A 166 5.86 10.03 1.82
CA VAL A 166 5.24 8.76 2.19
C VAL A 166 5.57 8.44 3.64
N ALA A 167 4.59 7.95 4.40
CA ALA A 167 4.82 7.73 5.82
C ALA A 167 5.87 6.63 6.06
N PRO A 168 6.76 6.76 7.06
CA PRO A 168 7.80 5.77 7.31
C PRO A 168 7.25 4.35 7.55
N GLU A 169 6.10 4.23 8.20
CA GLU A 169 5.41 2.97 8.44
C GLU A 169 4.90 2.30 7.15
N GLU A 170 4.49 3.11 6.16
CA GLU A 170 4.06 2.62 4.85
C GLU A 170 5.28 2.18 4.03
N LEU A 171 6.38 2.92 4.10
CA LEU A 171 7.64 2.54 3.47
C LEU A 171 8.21 1.24 4.04
N ALA A 172 8.07 1.01 5.35
CA ALA A 172 8.43 -0.26 5.96
C ALA A 172 7.62 -1.43 5.39
N ARG A 173 6.30 -1.26 5.20
CA ARG A 173 5.43 -2.27 4.60
C ARG A 173 5.72 -2.49 3.11
N VAL A 174 6.01 -1.44 2.36
CA VAL A 174 6.45 -1.55 0.96
C VAL A 174 7.76 -2.33 0.86
N SER A 175 8.69 -2.10 1.80
CA SER A 175 9.97 -2.81 1.84
C SER A 175 9.82 -4.30 2.16
N GLN A 176 8.89 -4.64 3.06
CA GLN A 176 8.50 -6.04 3.31
C GLN A 176 7.91 -6.69 2.05
N LEU A 177 7.06 -5.95 1.31
CA LEU A 177 6.47 -6.43 0.06
C LEU A 177 7.51 -6.64 -1.05
N SER A 178 8.53 -5.78 -1.13
CA SER A 178 9.59 -5.88 -2.13
C SER A 178 10.64 -6.95 -1.81
N GLY A 179 10.56 -7.58 -0.64
CA GLY A 179 11.58 -8.50 -0.14
C GLY A 179 12.92 -7.81 0.15
N GLN A 180 12.96 -6.47 0.20
CA GLN A 180 14.12 -5.72 0.64
C GLN A 180 14.07 -5.54 2.15
N GLU A 181 14.92 -6.25 2.87
CA GLU A 181 15.33 -5.81 4.21
C GLU A 181 15.84 -4.36 4.11
N THR A 182 15.24 -3.46 4.88
CA THR A 182 15.70 -2.08 5.00
C THR A 182 17.08 -2.05 5.66
N THR A 183 18.15 -2.20 4.87
CA THR A 183 19.43 -1.58 5.23
C THR A 183 19.30 -0.08 4.98
N ALA A 184 18.80 0.63 5.99
CA ALA A 184 19.04 2.06 6.11
C ALA A 184 20.55 2.27 6.35
N GLY A 185 21.31 2.57 5.29
CA GLY A 185 22.58 3.28 5.44
C GLY A 185 22.24 4.74 5.77
N THR A 186 22.80 5.37 6.81
CA THR A 186 24.21 5.73 6.88
C THR A 186 24.58 6.04 8.33
N THR A 187 25.35 5.17 8.99
CA THR A 187 26.16 5.58 10.15
C THR A 187 27.51 6.05 9.62
N ILE A 188 27.81 7.33 9.86
CA ILE A 188 29.15 7.90 9.71
C ILE A 188 30.04 7.21 10.75
N PRO A 189 31.23 6.67 10.40
CA PRO A 189 32.15 6.17 11.40
C PRO A 189 32.88 7.37 12.01
N VAL A 190 32.59 7.69 13.27
CA VAL A 190 33.44 8.56 14.10
C VAL A 190 33.91 7.74 15.30
N GLY A 191 35.23 7.70 15.47
CA GLY A 191 35.94 6.77 16.33
C GLY A 191 35.76 6.98 17.84
N THR A 192 36.06 5.89 18.56
CA THR A 192 36.73 5.79 19.86
C THR A 192 36.60 6.95 20.86
N GLY A 193 35.92 6.70 21.99
CA GLY A 193 36.22 7.40 23.26
C GLY A 193 35.11 7.45 24.31
N ALA A 194 35.29 6.68 25.40
CA ALA A 194 35.02 7.01 26.81
C ALA A 194 33.60 7.41 27.33
N THR A 195 33.08 6.54 28.20
CA THR A 195 32.43 6.76 29.53
C THR A 195 31.97 8.17 29.97
N GLY A 196 30.74 8.22 30.52
CA GLY A 196 30.35 9.18 31.57
C GLY A 196 28.95 9.76 31.40
N GLY A 197 28.05 9.55 32.37
CA GLY A 197 26.64 10.01 32.32
C GLY A 197 26.39 11.37 32.98
N GLN A 198 25.26 11.99 32.66
CA GLN A 198 24.38 12.81 33.53
C GLN A 198 23.06 13.21 32.81
N PRO A 199 22.03 13.82 33.46
CA PRO A 199 20.71 13.20 33.68
C PRO A 199 19.55 14.03 33.02
N PRO A 200 18.24 13.84 33.35
CA PRO A 200 17.16 13.88 32.37
C PRO A 200 16.72 15.30 31.97
N THR A 201 16.48 15.52 30.69
CA THR A 201 15.71 16.67 30.20
C THR A 201 14.26 16.27 29.99
N THR A 202 13.39 16.70 30.89
CA THR A 202 11.95 16.83 30.69
C THR A 202 11.69 17.85 29.58
N GLY A 203 11.05 17.42 28.48
CA GLY A 203 10.69 18.31 27.39
C GLY A 203 9.88 17.60 26.30
N THR A 204 8.56 17.68 26.45
CA THR A 204 7.52 17.35 25.46
C THR A 204 7.30 15.85 25.19
N PRO A 205 6.12 15.28 25.50
CA PRO A 205 5.81 13.93 25.05
C PRO A 205 5.83 13.91 23.52
N PRO A 206 6.49 12.93 22.87
CA PRO A 206 6.29 12.71 21.45
C PRO A 206 4.79 12.53 21.24
N LEU A 207 4.24 13.20 20.22
CA LEU A 207 2.89 12.94 19.74
C LEU A 207 2.75 11.42 19.59
N SER A 208 1.86 10.82 20.38
CA SER A 208 1.60 9.39 20.34
C SER A 208 1.28 9.01 18.89
N PRO A 209 1.94 7.99 18.32
CA PRO A 209 1.48 7.43 17.07
C PRO A 209 0.02 7.01 17.25
N ILE A 210 -0.82 7.36 16.28
CA ILE A 210 -2.19 6.86 16.22
C ILE A 210 -2.10 5.33 16.21
N GLY A 211 -2.61 4.71 17.29
CA GLY A 211 -2.64 3.26 17.47
C GLY A 211 -1.32 2.68 18.00
N THR A 212 -1.22 2.52 19.32
CA THR A 212 -0.22 1.62 19.90
C THR A 212 -0.56 0.20 19.46
N ARG A 213 0.10 -0.31 18.41
CA ARG A 213 0.04 -1.72 18.01
C ARG A 213 0.28 -2.59 19.25
N VAL A 214 -0.67 -3.45 19.58
CA VAL A 214 -0.50 -4.41 20.68
C VAL A 214 0.70 -5.29 20.32
N PRO A 215 1.70 -5.46 21.22
CA PRO A 215 2.84 -6.32 20.96
C PRO A 215 2.40 -7.72 20.56
N ALA A 216 3.03 -8.29 19.54
CA ALA A 216 2.68 -9.62 19.09
C ALA A 216 3.06 -10.67 20.15
N LEU A 217 2.10 -11.52 20.50
CA LEU A 217 2.28 -12.56 21.50
C LEU A 217 2.29 -13.93 20.82
N ALA A 218 3.35 -14.69 21.04
CA ALA A 218 3.56 -16.00 20.41
C ALA A 218 2.52 -17.06 20.82
N ASN A 219 1.83 -16.86 21.93
CA ASN A 219 0.80 -17.76 22.44
C ASN A 219 -0.62 -17.43 21.94
N LYS A 220 -0.77 -16.53 20.95
CA LYS A 220 -2.06 -16.21 20.34
C LYS A 220 -2.20 -16.88 18.98
N PHE A 221 -3.30 -17.63 18.79
CA PHE A 221 -3.59 -18.40 17.59
C PHE A 221 -5.00 -18.10 17.09
N ALA A 222 -5.20 -18.08 15.77
CA ALA A 222 -6.53 -17.88 15.22
C ALA A 222 -6.83 -18.85 14.07
N LEU A 223 -8.07 -19.33 14.02
CA LEU A 223 -8.66 -19.95 12.83
C LEU A 223 -9.79 -19.04 12.36
N ILE A 224 -9.67 -18.56 11.12
CA ILE A 224 -10.63 -17.64 10.52
C ILE A 224 -11.16 -18.29 9.26
N ILE A 225 -12.48 -18.45 9.17
CA ILE A 225 -13.14 -19.12 8.06
C ILE A 225 -14.12 -18.15 7.40
N GLY A 226 -13.96 -17.89 6.10
CA GLY A 226 -14.82 -17.01 5.33
C GLY A 226 -15.36 -17.68 4.07
N ASN A 227 -16.54 -18.30 4.18
CA ASN A 227 -17.21 -18.99 3.07
C ASN A 227 -18.30 -18.11 2.46
N SER A 228 -17.93 -17.36 1.43
CA SER A 228 -18.88 -16.54 0.65
C SER A 228 -19.73 -17.34 -0.31
N GLN A 229 -19.24 -18.51 -0.71
CA GLN A 229 -19.96 -19.44 -1.56
C GLN A 229 -20.59 -20.56 -0.74
N SER A 230 -21.85 -20.88 -1.05
CA SER A 230 -22.54 -22.03 -0.48
C SER A 230 -23.22 -22.85 -1.57
N ARG A 231 -23.33 -24.15 -1.32
CA ARG A 231 -24.10 -25.08 -2.16
C ARG A 231 -25.57 -25.09 -1.80
N LEU A 232 -25.95 -24.47 -0.68
CA LEU A 232 -27.35 -24.29 -0.30
C LEU A 232 -27.98 -23.23 -1.22
N VAL A 233 -29.18 -23.52 -1.70
CA VAL A 233 -29.96 -22.57 -2.50
C VAL A 233 -30.21 -21.32 -1.64
N GLY A 234 -29.74 -20.16 -2.11
CA GLY A 234 -29.82 -18.90 -1.36
C GLY A 234 -28.84 -18.75 -0.18
N GLY A 235 -27.90 -19.69 0.01
CA GLY A 235 -26.93 -19.65 1.11
C GLY A 235 -25.64 -18.89 0.82
N ALA A 236 -25.55 -18.15 -0.29
CA ALA A 236 -24.37 -17.34 -0.55
C ALA A 236 -24.31 -16.18 0.46
N VAL A 237 -23.15 -16.00 1.10
CA VAL A 237 -22.92 -14.95 2.08
C VAL A 237 -21.80 -14.06 1.53
N PRO A 238 -22.09 -13.14 0.60
CA PRO A 238 -21.06 -12.48 -0.22
C PRO A 238 -20.00 -11.75 0.61
N PHE A 239 -20.37 -11.23 1.79
CA PHE A 239 -19.48 -10.52 2.71
C PHE A 239 -18.58 -11.45 3.56
N ALA A 240 -18.83 -12.76 3.61
CA ALA A 240 -18.15 -13.66 4.54
C ALA A 240 -16.64 -13.78 4.33
N SER A 241 -16.19 -13.71 3.08
CA SER A 241 -14.75 -13.75 2.78
C SER A 241 -14.08 -12.42 3.09
N ASP A 242 -14.79 -11.30 2.92
CA ASP A 242 -14.28 -9.96 3.23
C ASP A 242 -14.16 -9.75 4.74
N ASP A 243 -15.20 -10.13 5.50
CA ASP A 243 -15.17 -10.06 6.97
C ASP A 243 -14.02 -10.90 7.54
N ALA A 244 -13.78 -12.11 7.00
CA ALA A 244 -12.68 -12.95 7.43
C ALA A 244 -11.29 -12.29 7.21
N GLN A 245 -11.12 -11.57 6.10
CA GLN A 245 -9.89 -10.83 5.84
C GLN A 245 -9.74 -9.62 6.78
N ILE A 246 -10.81 -8.85 6.99
CA ILE A 246 -10.82 -7.72 7.93
C ILE A 246 -10.47 -8.20 9.34
N ILE A 247 -11.05 -9.31 9.79
CA ILE A 247 -10.76 -9.89 11.09
C ILE A 247 -9.28 -10.30 11.18
N ARG A 248 -8.71 -10.95 10.15
CA ARG A 248 -7.28 -11.27 10.12
C ARG A 248 -6.43 -10.02 10.28
N GLU A 249 -6.70 -8.98 9.50
CA GLU A 249 -5.96 -7.72 9.53
C GLU A 249 -6.04 -7.06 10.90
N SER A 250 -7.23 -6.98 11.51
CA SER A 250 -7.42 -6.45 12.86
C SER A 250 -6.70 -7.27 13.93
N LEU A 251 -6.65 -8.61 13.80
CA LEU A 251 -5.91 -9.44 14.76
C LEU A 251 -4.40 -9.16 14.72
N VAL A 252 -3.84 -8.98 13.52
CA VAL A 252 -2.41 -8.69 13.32
C VAL A 252 -2.05 -7.24 13.65
N MET A 253 -2.94 -6.30 13.33
CA MET A 253 -2.68 -4.87 13.51
C MET A 253 -2.98 -4.40 14.93
N ASP A 254 -4.08 -4.88 15.52
CA ASP A 254 -4.64 -4.28 16.73
C ASP A 254 -4.69 -5.24 17.92
N ALA A 255 -4.66 -6.57 17.72
CA ALA A 255 -4.83 -7.56 18.80
C ALA A 255 -3.57 -8.36 19.16
N GLY A 256 -2.44 -8.12 18.48
CA GLY A 256 -1.15 -8.73 18.78
C GLY A 256 -1.05 -10.22 18.41
N TYR A 257 -1.74 -10.66 17.37
CA TYR A 257 -1.56 -12.01 16.82
C TYR A 257 -0.37 -12.02 15.86
N LEU A 258 0.44 -13.08 15.93
CA LEU A 258 1.45 -13.35 14.90
C LEU A 258 0.77 -13.87 13.63
N GLU A 259 1.19 -13.36 12.48
CA GLU A 259 0.61 -13.74 11.19
C GLU A 259 0.75 -15.25 10.92
N GLU A 260 1.87 -15.86 11.31
CA GLU A 260 2.13 -17.30 11.22
C GLU A 260 1.21 -18.16 12.12
N ASN A 261 0.61 -17.57 13.16
CA ASN A 261 -0.31 -18.24 14.06
C ASN A 261 -1.78 -18.08 13.65
N ILE A 262 -2.04 -17.45 12.49
CA ILE A 262 -3.38 -17.27 11.94
C ILE A 262 -3.56 -18.17 10.73
N ASP A 263 -4.47 -19.13 10.84
CA ASP A 263 -4.95 -19.91 9.71
C ASP A 263 -6.21 -19.25 9.14
N LEU A 264 -6.05 -18.60 7.98
CA LEU A 264 -7.18 -18.04 7.23
C LEU A 264 -7.61 -19.00 6.13
N VAL A 265 -8.90 -19.32 6.13
CA VAL A 265 -9.51 -20.32 5.25
C VAL A 265 -10.71 -19.69 4.53
N ILE A 266 -10.55 -19.41 3.24
CA ILE A 266 -11.59 -18.77 2.42
C ILE A 266 -12.19 -19.76 1.44
N ASN A 267 -13.53 -19.81 1.36
CA ASN A 267 -14.26 -20.67 0.43
C ASN A 267 -13.73 -22.11 0.39
N ALA A 268 -13.49 -22.69 1.57
CA ALA A 268 -12.90 -24.01 1.69
C ALA A 268 -13.93 -25.09 2.00
N THR A 269 -13.61 -26.32 1.60
CA THR A 269 -14.34 -27.55 1.93
C THR A 269 -14.34 -27.85 3.42
N ALA A 270 -15.30 -28.67 3.88
CA ALA A 270 -15.31 -29.14 5.26
C ALA A 270 -14.05 -29.95 5.59
N ASP A 271 -13.49 -30.67 4.62
CA ASP A 271 -12.25 -31.43 4.78
C ASP A 271 -11.05 -30.49 4.95
N GLN A 272 -10.98 -29.40 4.19
CA GLN A 272 -9.95 -28.36 4.32
C GLN A 272 -10.05 -27.60 5.64
N ILE A 273 -11.26 -27.24 6.07
CA ILE A 273 -11.48 -26.60 7.37
C ILE A 273 -11.03 -27.53 8.50
N ARG A 274 -11.39 -28.83 8.45
CA ARG A 274 -10.93 -29.81 9.45
C ARG A 274 -9.42 -30.01 9.44
N ALA A 275 -8.80 -30.05 8.26
CA ALA A 275 -7.36 -30.17 8.14
C ALA A 275 -6.64 -28.95 8.74
N SER A 276 -7.11 -27.74 8.46
CA SER A 276 -6.56 -26.51 9.04
C SER A 276 -6.78 -26.45 10.55
N ALA A 277 -7.97 -26.81 11.05
CA ALA A 277 -8.23 -26.87 12.48
C ALA A 277 -7.30 -27.87 13.20
N ARG A 278 -7.02 -29.03 12.59
CA ARG A 278 -6.05 -30.00 13.14
C ARG A 278 -4.63 -29.43 13.13
N ALA A 279 -4.19 -28.83 12.03
CA ALA A 279 -2.86 -28.22 11.92
C ALA A 279 -2.66 -27.07 12.92
N LEU A 280 -3.70 -26.28 13.21
CA LEU A 280 -3.66 -25.27 14.26
C LEU A 280 -3.58 -25.92 15.65
N ALA A 281 -4.40 -26.95 15.91
CA ALA A 281 -4.41 -27.68 17.19
C ALA A 281 -3.05 -28.30 17.55
N GLU A 282 -2.29 -28.79 16.56
CA GLU A 282 -0.95 -29.35 16.77
C GLU A 282 0.09 -28.31 17.21
N ARG A 283 -0.16 -27.01 16.98
CA ARG A 283 0.75 -25.90 17.33
C ARG A 283 0.37 -25.20 18.64
N ILE A 284 -0.83 -25.45 19.17
CA ILE A 284 -1.37 -24.78 20.34
C ILE A 284 -0.67 -25.26 21.62
N THR A 285 -0.17 -24.32 22.43
CA THR A 285 0.37 -24.60 23.77
C THR A 285 -0.75 -24.55 24.84
N PRO A 286 -0.58 -25.19 26.01
CA PRO A 286 -1.62 -25.24 27.06
C PRO A 286 -2.08 -23.87 27.60
N ASP A 287 -1.25 -22.83 27.45
CA ASP A 287 -1.48 -21.45 27.89
C ASP A 287 -1.85 -20.50 26.74
N ALA A 288 -2.14 -21.05 25.55
CA ALA A 288 -2.46 -20.28 24.37
C ALA A 288 -3.88 -19.68 24.39
N THR A 289 -4.01 -18.49 23.81
CA THR A 289 -5.31 -17.90 23.48
C THR A 289 -5.68 -18.28 22.05
N VAL A 290 -6.84 -18.90 21.87
CA VAL A 290 -7.33 -19.32 20.55
C VAL A 290 -8.56 -18.50 20.18
N PHE A 291 -8.52 -17.87 19.01
CA PHE A 291 -9.65 -17.14 18.43
C PHE A 291 -10.21 -17.91 17.24
N LEU A 292 -11.53 -18.11 17.23
CA LEU A 292 -12.23 -18.81 16.16
C LEU A 292 -13.24 -17.84 15.55
N TYR A 293 -13.15 -17.63 14.24
CA TYR A 293 -14.11 -16.83 13.49
C TYR A 293 -14.65 -17.63 12.31
N PHE A 294 -15.97 -17.57 12.13
CA PHE A 294 -16.63 -18.13 10.97
C PHE A 294 -17.66 -17.13 10.43
N ALA A 295 -17.54 -16.83 9.14
CA ALA A 295 -18.57 -16.20 8.36
C ALA A 295 -18.91 -17.11 7.18
N GLY A 296 -20.21 -17.31 6.94
CA GLY A 296 -20.71 -18.16 5.86
C GLY A 296 -22.05 -18.77 6.20
N ALA A 297 -22.56 -19.61 5.30
CA ALA A 297 -23.81 -20.32 5.55
C ALA A 297 -23.65 -21.38 6.64
N GLY A 298 -24.49 -21.30 7.68
CA GLY A 298 -24.67 -22.34 8.68
C GLY A 298 -26.08 -22.93 8.59
N ALA A 299 -26.20 -24.24 8.84
CA ALA A 299 -27.47 -24.87 9.12
C ALA A 299 -27.46 -25.33 10.58
N ASN A 300 -28.48 -24.96 11.34
CA ASN A 300 -28.62 -25.37 12.74
C ASN A 300 -29.37 -26.69 12.76
N ILE A 301 -28.68 -27.78 13.13
CA ILE A 301 -29.29 -29.11 13.25
C ILE A 301 -29.10 -29.52 14.71
N GLU A 302 -30.21 -29.61 15.45
CA GLU A 302 -30.30 -30.15 16.82
C GLU A 302 -29.10 -29.83 17.75
N ALA A 303 -29.07 -28.59 18.26
CA ALA A 303 -28.15 -28.10 19.28
C ALA A 303 -26.64 -28.11 18.95
N ALA A 304 -26.23 -28.44 17.72
CA ALA A 304 -24.85 -28.28 17.24
C ALA A 304 -24.77 -27.45 15.96
N THR A 305 -24.05 -26.32 16.02
CA THR A 305 -23.75 -25.51 14.83
C THR A 305 -22.77 -26.25 13.92
N THR A 306 -23.22 -26.67 12.74
CA THR A 306 -22.37 -27.36 11.75
C THR A 306 -21.83 -26.38 10.71
N LEU A 307 -20.51 -26.28 10.60
CA LEU A 307 -19.82 -25.48 9.58
C LEU A 307 -19.74 -26.25 8.26
N GLN A 308 -20.21 -25.66 7.16
CA GLN A 308 -20.27 -26.32 5.86
C GLN A 308 -19.23 -25.72 4.90
N GLY A 309 -18.50 -26.58 4.17
CA GLY A 309 -17.48 -26.13 3.24
C GLY A 309 -17.76 -26.42 1.76
N SER A 310 -17.11 -25.67 0.87
CA SER A 310 -17.30 -25.64 -0.59
C SER A 310 -16.38 -26.59 -1.35
N ARG A 311 -16.90 -27.69 -1.93
CA ARG A 311 -16.15 -28.55 -2.87
C ARG A 311 -16.26 -28.03 -4.33
N PRO A 312 -15.22 -28.18 -5.18
CA PRO A 312 -15.32 -27.93 -6.62
C PRO A 312 -16.10 -29.04 -7.36
N ARG A 313 -16.62 -28.70 -8.54
CA ARG A 313 -17.44 -29.56 -9.43
C ARG A 313 -16.56 -30.65 -10.06
N SER A 314 -16.84 -31.92 -9.81
CA SER A 314 -16.31 -33.01 -10.64
C SER A 314 -17.05 -33.03 -11.98
N VAL A 315 -16.29 -33.00 -13.07
CA VAL A 315 -16.81 -33.23 -14.44
C VAL A 315 -17.40 -34.63 -14.50
N PRO A 316 -18.63 -34.84 -15.02
CA PRO A 316 -19.18 -36.17 -15.16
C PRO A 316 -18.49 -36.89 -16.32
N THR A 317 -17.85 -38.03 -16.01
CA THR A 317 -17.47 -39.03 -17.01
C THR A 317 -18.75 -39.57 -17.64
N PRO A 318 -18.90 -39.61 -18.98
CA PRO A 318 -20.04 -40.25 -19.59
C PRO A 318 -19.89 -41.78 -19.47
N GLU A 319 -20.86 -42.41 -18.81
CA GLU A 319 -21.04 -43.85 -18.91
C GLU A 319 -21.83 -44.20 -20.18
N ARG A 320 -21.28 -45.20 -20.90
CA ARG A 320 -21.75 -45.98 -22.06
C ARG A 320 -21.43 -45.43 -23.44
#